data_AF-A0A6G9XSG8-F1
#
_entry.id   AF-A0A6G9XSG8-F1
#
_cell.length_a   1.000
_cell.length_b   1.000
_cell.length_c   1.000
_cell.angle_alpha   90.00
_cell.angle_beta   90.00
_cell.angle_gamma   90.00
#
_symmetry.space_group_name_H-M   'P 1'
#
loop_
_entity.id
_entity.type
_entity.pdbx_description
1 polymer ?
#
loop_
_entity_poly.entity_id
_entity_poly.type
_entity_poly.pdbx_seq_one_letter_code
_entity_poly.pdbx_strand_id
1 'polypeptide(L)'
;MRIPPTAEHQAPTPVTTRGSTPDTAVTTELTEPAATGLYRDRDGDLWQKTDRGWRLRSQHGVAVDDASYWAWLDGHVRDYAPFVPLGAE
;
A
#
# COMPACT_ATOMS: atom_id res chain seq x y z
N MET A 1 51.45 -21.72 -26.81
CA MET A 1 52.45 -21.56 -25.72
C MET A 1 51.67 -21.52 -24.41
N ARG A 2 51.98 -22.41 -23.45
CA ARG A 2 52.05 -22.21 -21.97
C ARG A 2 51.01 -21.28 -21.30
N ILE A 3 50.30 -21.61 -20.20
CA ILE A 3 49.98 -22.83 -19.40
C ILE A 3 48.77 -22.43 -18.49
N PRO A 4 47.93 -23.34 -17.97
CA PRO A 4 46.85 -23.00 -17.01
C PRO A 4 47.35 -23.03 -15.55
N PRO A 5 46.60 -22.45 -14.60
CA PRO A 5 46.66 -22.83 -13.18
C PRO A 5 45.39 -23.60 -12.75
N THR A 6 45.60 -24.78 -12.17
CA THR A 6 44.60 -25.55 -11.42
C THR A 6 44.73 -25.25 -9.93
N ALA A 7 43.63 -24.97 -9.25
CA ALA A 7 43.42 -25.14 -7.80
C ALA A 7 41.90 -25.01 -7.56
N GLU A 8 41.12 -26.09 -7.44
CA GLU A 8 40.97 -26.99 -6.28
C GLU A 8 40.14 -26.45 -5.11
N HIS A 9 39.01 -27.15 -4.88
CA HIS A 9 38.36 -27.43 -3.60
C HIS A 9 37.87 -26.29 -2.67
N GLN A 10 36.54 -26.04 -2.71
CA GLN A 10 35.76 -26.10 -1.47
C GLN A 10 34.30 -26.55 -1.68
N ALA A 11 33.68 -27.04 -0.61
CA ALA A 11 32.47 -27.88 -0.56
C ALA A 11 31.15 -27.06 -0.55
N PRO A 12 29.96 -27.68 -0.74
CA PRO A 12 28.71 -26.94 -0.89
C PRO A 12 28.14 -26.43 0.43
N THR A 13 27.63 -25.19 0.44
CA THR A 13 26.80 -24.64 1.52
C THR A 13 25.32 -24.79 1.18
N PRO A 14 24.51 -25.46 2.02
CA PRO A 14 23.06 -25.47 1.85
C PRO A 14 22.38 -24.23 2.46
N VAL A 15 21.27 -23.85 1.81
CA VAL A 15 20.01 -23.32 2.38
C VAL A 15 19.88 -21.86 2.88
N THR A 16 18.63 -21.39 2.76
CA THR A 16 17.97 -20.27 3.45
C THR A 16 18.12 -18.86 2.87
N THR A 17 17.22 -18.58 1.93
CA THR A 17 16.29 -17.43 1.92
C THR A 17 16.59 -16.31 2.92
N ARG A 18 17.02 -15.15 2.39
CA ARG A 18 16.64 -13.84 2.95
C ARG A 18 15.78 -13.13 1.92
N GLY A 19 14.46 -13.19 2.12
CA GLY A 19 13.56 -12.27 1.44
C GLY A 19 13.66 -10.90 2.08
N SER A 20 13.56 -9.83 1.29
CA SER A 20 13.04 -8.50 1.67
C SER A 20 13.16 -7.52 0.50
N THR A 21 12.35 -7.76 -0.53
CA THR A 21 11.49 -6.68 -1.02
C THR A 21 10.09 -7.27 -1.09
N PRO A 22 9.11 -6.83 -0.28
CA PRO A 22 7.76 -6.83 -0.79
C PRO A 22 7.83 -5.99 -2.07
N ASP A 23 7.64 -6.65 -3.20
CA ASP A 23 7.33 -5.95 -4.44
C ASP A 23 6.03 -5.19 -4.15
N THR A 24 6.17 -3.89 -3.89
CA THR A 24 5.02 -3.00 -3.68
C THR A 24 4.40 -2.79 -5.05
N ALA A 25 3.72 -3.82 -5.52
CA ALA A 25 2.95 -3.82 -6.75
C ALA A 25 1.90 -2.71 -6.63
N VAL A 26 2.20 -1.58 -7.26
CA VAL A 26 1.39 -0.36 -7.30
C VAL A 26 0.15 -0.57 -8.17
N THR A 27 -0.72 -1.48 -7.76
CA THR A 27 -2.05 -1.70 -8.33
C THR A 27 -3.07 -0.84 -7.57
N THR A 28 -2.79 0.46 -7.50
CA THR A 28 -3.57 1.48 -6.76
C THR A 28 -4.78 2.02 -7.54
N GLU A 29 -5.21 1.32 -8.59
CA GLU A 29 -6.07 1.94 -9.61
C GLU A 29 -7.58 1.66 -9.47
N LEU A 30 -8.02 0.71 -8.63
CA LEU A 30 -9.47 0.45 -8.38
C LEU A 30 -9.80 -0.45 -7.17
N THR A 31 -8.80 -1.07 -6.53
CA THR A 31 -9.01 -2.00 -5.41
C THR A 31 -9.15 -1.24 -4.08
N GLU A 32 -10.12 -1.63 -3.25
CA GLU A 32 -10.25 -1.08 -1.89
C GLU A 32 -8.99 -1.41 -1.07
N PRO A 33 -8.23 -0.41 -0.57
CA PRO A 33 -7.03 -0.68 0.21
C PRO A 33 -7.39 -1.46 1.47
N ALA A 34 -6.69 -2.56 1.74
CA ALA A 34 -7.12 -3.54 2.76
C ALA A 34 -7.11 -2.96 4.19
N ALA A 35 -6.04 -2.24 4.56
CA ALA A 35 -5.81 -1.74 5.92
C ALA A 35 -6.80 -0.62 6.31
N THR A 36 -7.21 -0.60 7.59
CA THR A 36 -7.90 0.56 8.18
C THR A 36 -6.90 1.68 8.48
N GLY A 37 -7.37 2.93 8.51
CA GLY A 37 -6.49 4.08 8.72
C GLY A 37 -6.91 5.33 7.95
N LEU A 38 -6.03 6.33 7.92
CA LEU A 38 -6.21 7.58 7.18
C LEU A 38 -5.60 7.49 5.77
N TYR A 39 -6.38 7.95 4.81
CA TYR A 39 -6.06 7.99 3.39
C TYR A 39 -6.35 9.39 2.85
N ARG A 40 -5.52 9.85 1.93
CA ARG A 40 -5.77 11.05 1.13
C ARG A 40 -6.15 10.66 -0.28
N ASP A 41 -7.19 11.27 -0.82
CA ASP A 41 -7.63 11.03 -2.19
C ASP A 41 -6.93 11.96 -3.21
N ARG A 42 -7.30 11.85 -4.49
CA ARG A 42 -6.67 12.62 -5.58
C ARG A 42 -6.95 14.13 -5.52
N ASP A 43 -8.12 14.51 -5.01
CA ASP A 43 -8.60 15.90 -4.91
C ASP A 43 -8.06 16.56 -3.62
N GLY A 44 -7.51 15.73 -2.73
CA GLY A 44 -6.77 16.10 -1.55
C GLY A 44 -7.56 15.96 -0.25
N ASP A 45 -8.78 15.43 -0.33
CA ASP A 45 -9.68 15.20 0.80
C ASP A 45 -9.16 14.07 1.68
N LEU A 46 -9.45 14.16 2.97
CA LEU A 46 -9.02 13.17 3.96
C LEU A 46 -10.16 12.19 4.24
N TRP A 47 -9.90 10.92 3.99
CA TRP A 47 -10.81 9.83 4.25
C TRP A 47 -10.25 8.89 5.31
N GLN A 48 -11.13 8.33 6.14
CA GLN A 48 -10.79 7.28 7.10
C GLN A 48 -11.45 5.96 6.67
N LYS A 49 -10.65 4.93 6.40
CA LYS A 49 -11.17 3.57 6.27
C LYS A 49 -11.34 2.94 7.66
N THR A 50 -12.52 2.39 7.90
CA THR A 50 -12.89 1.62 9.10
C THR A 50 -13.48 0.26 8.69
N ASP A 51 -13.63 -0.67 9.63
CA ASP A 51 -14.31 -1.96 9.42
C ASP A 51 -15.79 -1.82 8.99
N ARG A 52 -16.38 -0.63 9.14
CA ARG A 52 -17.76 -0.30 8.73
C ARG A 52 -17.84 0.44 7.39
N GLY A 53 -16.71 0.64 6.71
CA GLY A 53 -16.59 1.46 5.51
C GLY A 53 -15.87 2.79 5.74
N TRP A 54 -16.10 3.74 4.85
CA TRP A 54 -15.29 4.95 4.69
C TRP A 54 -15.98 6.17 5.28
N ARG A 55 -15.20 7.07 5.89
CA ARG A 55 -15.72 8.27 6.57
C ARG A 55 -14.92 9.48 6.12
N LEU A 56 -15.56 10.44 5.47
CA LEU A 56 -14.92 11.71 5.10
C LEU A 56 -14.57 12.46 6.39
N ARG A 57 -13.30 12.86 6.53
CA ARG A 57 -12.75 13.57 7.70
C ARG A 57 -12.53 15.05 7.40
N SER A 58 -12.07 15.37 6.19
CA SER A 58 -12.01 16.75 5.71
C SER A 58 -12.19 16.82 4.20
N GLN A 59 -12.78 17.92 3.75
CA GLN A 59 -12.97 18.27 2.33
C GLN A 59 -12.27 19.59 2.04
N HIS A 60 -11.39 19.61 1.03
CA HIS A 60 -10.53 20.73 0.67
C HIS A 60 -9.80 21.38 1.87
N GLY A 61 -9.40 20.56 2.85
CA GLY A 61 -8.74 21.01 4.09
C GLY A 61 -9.67 21.49 5.22
N VAL A 62 -10.99 21.54 5.00
CA VAL A 62 -12.00 21.85 6.03
C VAL A 62 -12.49 20.57 6.68
N ALA A 63 -12.40 20.46 8.00
CA ALA A 63 -12.94 19.31 8.73
C ALA A 63 -14.48 19.24 8.57
N VAL A 64 -15.00 18.04 8.30
CA VAL A 64 -16.45 17.78 8.12
C VAL A 64 -17.00 16.87 9.21
N ASP A 65 -18.32 16.78 9.32
CA ASP A 65 -18.97 15.83 10.22
C ASP A 65 -18.71 14.38 9.79
N ASP A 66 -18.17 13.57 10.71
CA ASP A 66 -17.76 12.20 10.40
C ASP A 66 -18.85 11.14 10.61
N ALA A 67 -20.09 11.50 10.97
CA ALA A 67 -21.13 10.52 11.27
C ALA A 67 -21.52 9.64 10.06
N SER A 68 -21.33 10.14 8.85
CA SER A 68 -21.66 9.43 7.60
C SER A 68 -20.62 8.38 7.21
N TYR A 69 -21.08 7.15 7.01
CA TYR A 69 -20.28 6.05 6.44
C TYR A 69 -20.66 5.83 4.98
N TRP A 70 -19.65 5.62 4.14
CA TRP A 70 -19.76 5.43 2.70
C TRP A 70 -19.19 4.07 2.31
N ALA A 71 -19.89 3.34 1.44
CA ALA A 71 -19.42 2.06 0.93
C ALA A 71 -18.46 2.25 -0.26
N TRP A 72 -17.46 1.38 -0.41
CA TRP A 72 -16.46 1.49 -1.47
C TRP A 72 -17.05 1.54 -2.89
N LEU A 73 -18.01 0.65 -3.17
CA LEU A 73 -18.66 0.51 -4.48
C LEU A 73 -19.93 1.35 -4.60
N ASP A 74 -20.85 1.21 -3.64
CA ASP A 74 -22.21 1.80 -3.69
C ASP A 74 -22.22 3.28 -3.24
N GLY A 75 -21.33 3.64 -2.31
CA GLY A 75 -21.10 5.03 -1.89
C GLY A 75 -20.09 5.78 -2.74
N HIS A 76 -19.72 5.26 -3.92
CA HIS A 76 -18.82 5.89 -4.89
C HIS A 76 -17.43 6.31 -4.38
N VAL A 77 -16.97 5.78 -3.25
CA VAL A 77 -15.68 6.17 -2.65
C VAL A 77 -14.52 5.85 -3.59
N ARG A 78 -14.59 4.74 -4.33
CA ARG A 78 -13.60 4.38 -5.37
C ARG A 78 -13.39 5.47 -6.44
N ASP A 79 -14.37 6.33 -6.69
CA ASP A 79 -14.32 7.31 -7.79
C ASP A 79 -13.45 8.53 -7.45
N TYR A 80 -13.04 8.68 -6.18
CA TYR A 80 -12.04 9.65 -5.70
C TYR A 80 -10.59 9.09 -5.70
N ALA A 81 -10.40 7.81 -6.03
CA ALA A 81 -9.09 7.16 -6.10
C ALA A 81 -8.12 7.87 -7.08
N PRO A 82 -6.78 7.73 -6.92
CA PRO A 82 -6.07 6.87 -5.97
C PRO A 82 -6.13 7.36 -4.51
N PHE A 83 -6.12 6.40 -3.57
CA PHE A 83 -6.03 6.66 -2.13
C PHE A 83 -4.61 6.40 -1.62
N VAL A 84 -3.95 7.45 -1.14
CA VAL A 84 -2.60 7.39 -0.56
C VAL A 84 -2.71 7.24 0.97
N PRO A 85 -2.19 6.17 1.59
CA PRO A 85 -2.17 6.05 3.04
C PRO A 85 -1.25 7.09 3.65
N LEU A 86 -1.68 7.77 4.71
CA LEU A 86 -0.87 8.80 5.39
C LEU A 86 0.05 8.25 6.49
N GLY A 87 0.00 6.95 6.73
CA GLY A 87 0.65 6.30 7.87
C GLY A 87 -0.13 6.48 9.17
N ALA A 88 0.15 5.61 10.13
CA ALA A 88 -0.12 5.89 11.54
C ALA A 88 1.23 6.26 12.17
N GLU A 89 1.30 7.44 12.79
CA GLU A 89 2.43 7.86 13.64
C GLU A 89 2.45 7.08 14.97
#